data_AF-A0A672Z6B2-F1
#
_entry.id   AF-A0A672Z6B2-F1
#
_cell.length_a   1.000
_cell.length_b   1.000
_cell.length_c   1.000
_cell.angle_alpha   90.00
_cell.angle_beta   90.00
_cell.angle_gamma   90.00
#
_symmetry.space_group_name_H-M   'P 1'
#
loop_
_entity.id
_entity.type
_entity.pdbx_description
1 polymer ?
#
loop_
_entity_poly.entity_id
_entity_poly.type
_entity_poly.pdbx_seq_one_letter_code
_entity_poly.pdbx_strand_id
1 'polypeptide(L)'
;MGAKQTKGQESGGASPQHSWKRTPTKERGDILASLMLKSGDRLNRGGTPPPYQRRIGMIQEMMLMAKQGKQDEATEMLKTLRQDLGMESTSLDDVLYRYASFRNLVDPITHDLIISLARYVHCPKTEGDSLGAMEKVCRQLTYHLSPHSQWRRQGLLKRKPQACLKAVLSAPPSTGALDLSGIPLTARDMERLCAHLQRHASTVISLELGFTELTDEAFLLLLPTLAGLPHLETLALNGNRLTRAILKELTDALKDPGSFPSVTWIDLGNNVDIFSLPQPFLVSLRKRCPKQGNLPTILEFGESQASDPPESPVWKKMEEQEREKETLSKRRDNTLKAESQRGCGS
;
A
#
# COMPACT_ATOMS: atom_id res chain seq x y z
N MET A 1 -42.03 48.55 -2.94
CA MET A 1 -42.98 48.89 -4.02
C MET A 1 -42.16 49.48 -5.16
N GLY A 2 -42.33 49.20 -6.46
CA GLY A 2 -43.26 48.35 -7.22
C GLY A 2 -43.29 48.82 -8.69
N ALA A 3 -43.67 47.95 -9.65
CA ALA A 3 -43.93 48.25 -11.09
C ALA A 3 -42.74 48.44 -12.10
N LYS A 4 -42.32 47.29 -12.68
CA LYS A 4 -42.22 46.88 -14.11
C LYS A 4 -42.42 47.85 -15.33
N GLN A 5 -41.87 47.36 -16.47
CA GLN A 5 -42.11 47.64 -17.94
C GLN A 5 -41.26 48.77 -18.60
N THR A 6 -40.32 48.53 -19.55
CA THR A 6 -40.35 48.09 -20.99
C THR A 6 -40.99 49.12 -21.96
N LYS A 7 -40.57 49.40 -23.21
CA LYS A 7 -39.62 48.86 -24.24
C LYS A 7 -39.17 50.08 -25.13
N GLY A 8 -38.07 50.17 -25.92
CA GLY A 8 -36.96 49.27 -26.30
C GLY A 8 -36.76 49.21 -27.86
N GLN A 9 -35.59 49.58 -28.41
CA GLN A 9 -35.33 49.73 -29.86
C GLN A 9 -34.32 48.71 -30.43
N GLU A 10 -34.56 48.20 -31.64
CA GLU A 10 -33.79 47.16 -32.34
C GLU A 10 -33.00 47.73 -33.54
N SER A 11 -31.94 47.03 -33.97
CA SER A 11 -31.69 46.76 -35.40
C SER A 11 -30.59 45.70 -35.65
N GLY A 12 -30.97 44.55 -36.21
CA GLY A 12 -30.10 43.60 -36.95
C GLY A 12 -29.14 42.71 -36.13
N GLY A 13 -29.00 41.40 -36.41
CA GLY A 13 -29.75 40.55 -37.35
C GLY A 13 -29.15 39.13 -37.46
N ALA A 14 -29.95 38.18 -37.96
CA ALA A 14 -29.62 36.81 -38.38
C ALA A 14 -29.16 35.76 -37.33
N SER A 15 -29.79 34.58 -37.41
CA SER A 15 -29.54 33.40 -36.57
C SER A 15 -28.30 32.60 -36.97
N PRO A 16 -27.67 31.84 -36.04
CA PRO A 16 -26.77 30.75 -36.38
C PRO A 16 -27.50 29.39 -36.42
N GLN A 17 -27.49 28.72 -37.58
CA GLN A 17 -27.80 27.28 -37.68
C GLN A 17 -26.55 26.43 -37.42
N HIS A 18 -26.76 25.21 -36.93
CA HIS A 18 -25.72 24.21 -36.67
C HIS A 18 -24.84 23.92 -37.90
N SER A 19 -23.53 23.81 -37.69
CA SER A 19 -22.70 22.87 -38.45
C SER A 19 -21.51 22.37 -37.61
N TRP A 20 -21.25 21.07 -37.67
CA TRP A 20 -20.26 20.39 -36.84
C TRP A 20 -18.86 20.53 -37.45
N LYS A 21 -17.83 20.81 -36.64
CA LYS A 21 -16.43 20.68 -37.09
C LYS A 21 -15.57 19.83 -36.15
N ARG A 22 -15.01 18.80 -36.79
CA ARG A 22 -14.23 17.65 -36.35
C ARG A 22 -13.13 17.95 -35.31
N THR A 23 -12.96 17.02 -34.39
CA THR A 23 -11.78 16.85 -33.54
C THR A 23 -10.54 16.49 -34.35
N PRO A 24 -9.33 16.99 -34.00
CA PRO A 24 -8.07 16.40 -34.45
C PRO A 24 -7.85 15.03 -33.80
N THR A 25 -7.14 14.14 -34.50
CA THR A 25 -6.86 12.77 -34.12
C THR A 25 -5.92 12.67 -32.91
N LYS A 26 -6.33 11.91 -31.89
CA LYS A 26 -5.49 11.58 -30.75
C LYS A 26 -4.62 10.36 -31.09
N GLU A 27 -3.38 10.62 -31.51
CA GLU A 27 -2.40 9.55 -31.72
C GLU A 27 -2.02 8.85 -30.40
N ARG A 28 -1.47 7.64 -30.56
CA ARG A 28 -1.40 6.60 -29.55
C ARG A 28 0.02 6.50 -28.99
N GLY A 29 0.36 7.40 -28.06
CA GLY A 29 1.65 7.41 -27.34
C GLY A 29 1.48 7.63 -25.83
N ASP A 30 2.40 7.04 -25.07
CA ASP A 30 2.79 7.41 -23.69
C ASP A 30 1.75 7.39 -22.57
N ILE A 31 1.15 6.21 -22.34
CA ILE A 31 0.44 5.92 -21.09
C ILE A 31 1.42 5.82 -19.88
N LEU A 32 2.68 5.45 -20.13
CA LEU A 32 3.74 5.36 -19.10
C LEU A 32 4.20 6.72 -18.56
N ALA A 33 4.00 7.83 -19.28
CA ALA A 33 4.36 9.16 -18.80
C ALA A 33 3.44 9.66 -17.66
N SER A 34 2.27 9.05 -17.46
CA SER A 34 1.33 9.44 -16.39
C SER A 34 1.79 9.04 -14.97
N LEU A 35 2.85 8.23 -14.86
CA LEU A 35 3.51 7.87 -13.61
C LEU A 35 4.69 8.80 -13.24
N MET A 36 4.93 9.87 -14.00
CA MET A 36 5.76 10.97 -13.54
C MET A 36 5.04 11.74 -12.42
N LEU A 37 5.31 11.32 -11.18
CA LEU A 37 5.22 12.18 -10.01
C LEU A 37 6.00 13.47 -10.30
N LYS A 38 5.28 14.54 -10.64
CA LYS A 38 5.86 15.87 -10.78
C LYS A 38 6.51 16.26 -9.46
N SER A 39 7.84 16.19 -9.42
CA SER A 39 8.65 16.85 -8.40
C SER A 39 8.47 18.35 -8.57
N GLY A 40 7.52 18.94 -7.83
CA GLY A 40 7.15 20.34 -8.01
C GLY A 40 5.72 20.69 -7.65
N ASP A 41 5.34 20.53 -6.37
CA ASP A 41 4.44 21.50 -5.74
C ASP A 41 4.88 21.75 -4.28
N ARG A 42 5.65 22.83 -4.09
CA ARG A 42 6.27 23.16 -2.79
C ARG A 42 5.29 23.90 -1.88
N LEU A 43 4.35 23.16 -1.29
CA LEU A 43 3.49 23.66 -0.22
C LEU A 43 3.93 23.16 1.16
N ASN A 44 5.09 23.69 1.58
CA ASN A 44 5.48 23.97 2.97
C ASN A 44 5.07 22.94 4.05
N ARG A 45 5.81 21.82 4.15
CA ARG A 45 5.87 20.97 5.36
C ARG A 45 7.30 20.48 5.60
N GLY A 46 8.02 21.12 6.52
CA GLY A 46 9.33 20.68 6.99
C GLY A 46 9.25 19.51 7.97
N GLY A 47 8.72 18.37 7.53
CA GLY A 47 8.60 17.14 8.32
C GLY A 47 9.06 15.93 7.52
N THR A 48 9.47 14.85 8.22
CA THR A 48 9.89 13.62 7.54
C THR A 48 8.71 13.03 6.74
N PRO A 49 8.88 12.68 5.45
CA PRO A 49 7.80 12.09 4.66
C PRO A 49 7.30 10.76 5.26
N PRO A 50 6.09 10.30 4.90
CA PRO A 50 5.50 9.05 5.42
C PRO A 50 6.41 7.83 5.20
N PRO A 51 6.37 6.80 6.09
CA PRO A 51 7.21 5.61 5.95
C PRO A 51 7.08 4.94 4.56
N TYR A 52 5.85 4.71 4.09
CA TYR A 52 5.62 4.17 2.74
C TYR A 52 6.29 5.02 1.66
N GLN A 53 6.17 6.35 1.72
CA GLN A 53 6.75 7.24 0.70
C GLN A 53 8.28 7.21 0.72
N ARG A 54 8.91 7.15 1.91
CA ARG A 54 10.37 6.98 2.03
C ARG A 54 10.84 5.68 1.40
N ARG A 55 10.22 4.56 1.79
CA ARG A 55 10.61 3.22 1.36
C ARG A 55 10.43 3.02 -0.15
N ILE A 56 9.34 3.52 -0.73
CA ILE A 56 9.13 3.50 -2.19
C ILE A 56 10.23 4.30 -2.91
N GLY A 57 10.63 5.46 -2.37
CA GLY A 57 11.77 6.23 -2.89
C GLY A 57 13.07 5.43 -2.86
N MET A 58 13.42 4.84 -1.71
CA MET A 58 14.61 3.98 -1.54
C MET A 58 14.62 2.81 -2.54
N ILE A 59 13.48 2.16 -2.77
CA ILE A 59 13.36 1.04 -3.73
C ILE A 59 13.57 1.52 -5.17
N GLN A 60 13.03 2.68 -5.54
CA GLN A 60 13.20 3.26 -6.87
C GLN A 60 14.65 3.72 -7.12
N GLU A 61 15.27 4.35 -6.13
CA GLU A 61 16.68 4.77 -6.17
C GLU A 61 17.63 3.57 -6.23
N MET A 62 17.39 2.53 -5.43
CA MET A 62 18.15 1.27 -5.47
C MET A 62 18.07 0.57 -6.84
N MET A 63 16.88 0.52 -7.46
CA MET A 63 16.73 0.02 -8.83
C MET A 63 17.50 0.86 -9.85
N LEU A 64 17.55 2.18 -9.67
CA LEU A 64 18.32 3.07 -10.56
C LEU A 64 19.84 2.85 -10.40
N MET A 65 20.33 2.73 -9.16
CA MET A 65 21.72 2.41 -8.84
C MET A 65 22.14 1.05 -9.43
N ALA A 66 21.31 0.01 -9.27
CA ALA A 66 21.56 -1.30 -9.86
C ALA A 66 21.60 -1.25 -11.40
N LYS A 67 20.69 -0.50 -12.04
CA LYS A 67 20.70 -0.25 -13.50
C LYS A 67 21.95 0.50 -13.99
N GLN A 68 22.59 1.28 -13.12
CA GLN A 68 23.84 2.00 -13.38
C GLN A 68 25.10 1.21 -12.99
N GLY A 69 24.96 -0.02 -12.48
CA GLY A 69 26.08 -0.84 -11.99
C GLY A 69 26.66 -0.39 -10.64
N LYS A 70 26.03 0.55 -9.94
CA LYS A 70 26.47 1.10 -8.65
C LYS A 70 26.04 0.19 -7.48
N GLN A 71 26.65 -0.99 -7.40
CA GLN A 71 26.23 -2.02 -6.44
C GLN A 71 26.46 -1.64 -4.97
N ASP A 72 27.54 -0.91 -4.67
CA ASP A 72 27.83 -0.45 -3.31
C ASP A 72 26.80 0.58 -2.82
N GLU A 73 26.37 1.50 -3.69
CA GLU A 73 25.31 2.47 -3.39
C GLU A 73 23.96 1.76 -3.19
N ALA A 74 23.62 0.80 -4.06
CA ALA A 74 22.41 0.00 -3.93
C ALA A 74 22.40 -0.85 -2.64
N THR A 75 23.55 -1.39 -2.25
CA THR A 75 23.77 -2.10 -0.99
C THR A 75 23.51 -1.20 0.22
N GLU A 76 24.04 0.02 0.23
CA GLU A 76 23.83 0.94 1.34
C GLU A 76 22.38 1.42 1.42
N MET A 77 21.73 1.63 0.26
CA MET A 77 20.29 1.93 0.22
C MET A 77 19.45 0.77 0.76
N LEU A 78 19.83 -0.49 0.51
CA LEU A 78 19.17 -1.66 1.07
C LEU A 78 19.32 -1.75 2.60
N LYS A 79 20.51 -1.44 3.15
CA LYS A 79 20.69 -1.34 4.61
C LYS A 79 19.78 -0.27 5.21
N THR A 80 19.71 0.90 4.57
CA THR A 80 18.84 2.01 4.98
C THR A 80 17.36 1.61 4.99
N LEU A 81 16.89 0.94 3.93
CA LEU A 81 15.52 0.42 3.83
C LEU A 81 15.20 -0.60 4.94
N ARG A 82 16.14 -1.49 5.26
CA ARG A 82 16.00 -2.48 6.34
C ARG A 82 15.93 -1.84 7.73
N GLN A 83 16.74 -0.82 7.99
CA GLN A 83 16.66 -0.03 9.23
C GLN A 83 15.31 0.67 9.37
N ASP A 84 14.80 1.28 8.28
CA ASP A 84 13.49 1.95 8.28
C ASP A 84 12.31 0.97 8.46
N LEU A 85 12.52 -0.33 8.23
CA LEU A 85 11.58 -1.44 8.49
C LEU A 85 11.73 -2.07 9.88
N GLY A 86 12.64 -1.58 10.73
CA GLY A 86 12.89 -2.13 12.07
C GLY A 86 13.70 -3.44 12.10
N MET A 87 14.41 -3.78 11.02
CA MET A 87 15.24 -4.99 10.97
C MET A 87 16.57 -4.73 11.70
N GLU A 88 16.74 -5.31 12.89
CA GLU A 88 17.80 -4.93 13.84
C GLU A 88 19.23 -5.18 13.35
N SER A 89 19.46 -6.21 12.52
CA SER A 89 20.72 -6.35 11.81
C SER A 89 20.65 -5.67 10.46
N THR A 90 21.77 -5.06 10.08
CA THR A 90 22.07 -4.50 8.77
C THR A 90 23.01 -5.38 7.92
N SER A 91 23.62 -6.43 8.50
CA SER A 91 24.53 -7.30 7.74
C SER A 91 23.75 -8.19 6.76
N LEU A 92 24.36 -8.55 5.62
CA LEU A 92 23.73 -9.43 4.64
C LEU A 92 23.73 -10.89 5.10
N ASP A 93 24.83 -11.36 5.70
CA ASP A 93 24.94 -12.71 6.23
C ASP A 93 23.86 -12.97 7.28
N ASP A 94 23.53 -11.96 8.08
CA ASP A 94 22.37 -12.03 8.95
C ASP A 94 21.07 -12.22 8.17
N VAL A 95 20.79 -11.47 7.08
CA VAL A 95 19.57 -11.70 6.26
C VAL A 95 19.47 -13.14 5.80
N LEU A 96 20.55 -13.63 5.20
CA LEU A 96 20.55 -14.87 4.43
C LEU A 96 20.64 -16.13 5.32
N TYR A 97 21.36 -16.05 6.45
CA TYR A 97 21.59 -17.19 7.35
C TYR A 97 20.88 -17.08 8.71
N ARG A 98 20.78 -15.88 9.30
CA ARG A 98 20.24 -15.70 10.67
C ARG A 98 18.76 -15.32 10.66
N TYR A 99 18.32 -14.46 9.73
CA TYR A 99 16.99 -13.86 9.72
C TYR A 99 15.94 -14.69 8.99
N ALA A 100 16.35 -15.67 8.18
CA ALA A 100 15.45 -16.71 7.65
C ALA A 100 14.80 -17.60 8.73
N SER A 101 15.13 -17.38 10.01
CA SER A 101 14.65 -18.17 11.16
C SER A 101 13.86 -17.39 12.22
N PHE A 102 13.49 -16.11 11.95
CA PHE A 102 12.72 -15.33 12.94
C PHE A 102 11.37 -15.98 13.25
N ARG A 103 11.19 -16.32 14.53
CA ARG A 103 9.88 -16.66 15.07
C ARG A 103 9.08 -15.36 15.20
N ASN A 104 7.82 -15.40 14.78
CA ASN A 104 6.85 -14.32 14.98
C ASN A 104 7.16 -13.01 14.22
N LEU A 105 7.62 -13.12 12.96
CA LEU A 105 7.68 -11.99 12.02
C LEU A 105 6.30 -11.35 11.86
N VAL A 106 6.26 -10.01 11.77
CA VAL A 106 4.98 -9.30 11.61
C VAL A 106 4.52 -9.29 10.15
N ASP A 107 5.45 -9.17 9.19
CA ASP A 107 5.18 -9.32 7.75
C ASP A 107 6.21 -10.26 7.10
N PRO A 108 5.91 -11.58 7.00
CA PRO A 108 6.75 -12.54 6.30
C PRO A 108 6.93 -12.25 4.80
N ILE A 109 5.93 -11.66 4.13
CA ILE A 109 5.98 -11.44 2.68
C ILE A 109 6.96 -10.32 2.36
N THR A 110 6.90 -9.21 3.09
CA THR A 110 7.90 -8.14 2.96
C THR A 110 9.29 -8.65 3.30
N HIS A 111 9.44 -9.54 4.29
CA HIS A 111 10.74 -10.15 4.62
C HIS A 111 11.31 -10.98 3.46
N ASP A 112 10.52 -11.88 2.86
CA ASP A 112 10.95 -12.71 1.73
C ASP A 112 11.29 -11.88 0.48
N LEU A 113 10.55 -10.78 0.25
CA LEU A 113 10.84 -9.82 -0.82
C LEU A 113 12.15 -9.06 -0.55
N ILE A 114 12.43 -8.67 0.70
CA ILE A 114 13.71 -8.04 1.09
C ILE A 114 14.88 -9.05 0.94
N ILE A 115 14.72 -10.31 1.36
CA ILE A 115 15.71 -11.38 1.13
C ILE A 115 15.99 -11.53 -0.38
N SER A 116 14.94 -11.58 -1.19
CA SER A 116 15.06 -11.74 -2.64
C SER A 116 15.76 -10.54 -3.29
N LEU A 117 15.39 -9.33 -2.90
CA LEU A 117 16.04 -8.10 -3.34
C LEU A 117 17.53 -8.07 -2.97
N ALA A 118 17.87 -8.49 -1.75
CA ALA A 118 19.25 -8.56 -1.28
C ALA A 118 20.12 -9.48 -2.15
N ARG A 119 19.60 -10.65 -2.55
CA ARG A 119 20.32 -11.56 -3.46
C ARG A 119 20.64 -10.91 -4.81
N TYR A 120 19.74 -10.10 -5.37
CA TYR A 120 19.99 -9.40 -6.64
C TYR A 120 21.00 -8.25 -6.50
N VAL A 121 20.95 -7.48 -5.40
CA VAL A 121 21.89 -6.38 -5.14
C VAL A 121 23.30 -6.88 -4.89
N HIS A 122 23.45 -7.97 -4.14
CA HIS A 122 24.77 -8.48 -3.73
C HIS A 122 25.39 -9.52 -4.67
N CYS A 123 24.58 -10.23 -5.45
CA CYS A 123 25.05 -11.19 -6.44
C CYS A 123 24.46 -10.87 -7.83
N PRO A 124 24.77 -9.69 -8.41
CA PRO A 124 24.26 -9.28 -9.70
C PRO A 124 24.78 -10.22 -10.80
N LYS A 125 23.90 -11.07 -11.32
CA LYS A 125 24.21 -11.90 -12.49
C LYS A 125 24.29 -11.01 -13.73
N THR A 126 25.31 -11.22 -14.56
CA THR A 126 25.53 -10.49 -15.82
C THR A 126 24.51 -10.81 -16.93
N GLU A 127 23.56 -11.70 -16.67
CA GLU A 127 22.50 -12.10 -17.60
C GLU A 127 21.28 -11.16 -17.53
N GLY A 128 20.71 -10.82 -18.70
CA GLY A 128 19.68 -9.77 -18.81
C GLY A 128 18.36 -10.02 -18.05
N ASP A 129 18.03 -11.27 -17.70
CA ASP A 129 16.81 -11.60 -16.95
C ASP A 129 16.93 -11.27 -15.45
N SER A 130 18.16 -11.16 -14.90
CA SER A 130 18.38 -10.89 -13.48
C SER A 130 17.80 -9.53 -13.04
N LEU A 131 18.00 -8.51 -13.88
CA LEU A 131 17.48 -7.16 -13.68
C LEU A 131 15.96 -7.10 -13.84
N GLY A 132 15.40 -7.88 -14.76
CA GLY A 132 13.95 -8.01 -14.94
C GLY A 132 13.28 -8.67 -13.73
N ALA A 133 13.91 -9.70 -13.15
CA ALA A 133 13.46 -10.33 -11.93
C ALA A 133 13.58 -9.40 -10.70
N MET A 134 14.67 -8.64 -10.58
CA MET A 134 14.84 -7.61 -9.55
C MET A 134 13.74 -6.53 -9.65
N GLU A 135 13.37 -6.11 -10.87
CA GLU A 135 12.27 -5.15 -11.09
C GLU A 135 10.90 -5.73 -10.68
N LYS A 136 10.65 -7.03 -10.92
CA LYS A 136 9.44 -7.74 -10.44
C LYS A 136 9.37 -7.71 -8.89
N VAL A 137 10.48 -8.02 -8.21
CA VAL A 137 10.58 -7.97 -6.74
C VAL A 137 10.35 -6.55 -6.23
N CYS A 138 10.97 -5.54 -6.83
CA CYS A 138 10.78 -4.14 -6.42
C CYS A 138 9.36 -3.65 -6.64
N ARG A 139 8.66 -4.12 -7.68
CA ARG A 139 7.23 -3.85 -7.91
C ARG A 139 6.35 -4.51 -6.84
N GLN A 140 6.64 -5.76 -6.45
CA GLN A 140 5.94 -6.45 -5.35
C GLN A 140 6.18 -5.73 -4.02
N LEU A 141 7.43 -5.40 -3.69
CA LEU A 141 7.76 -4.69 -2.46
C LEU A 141 7.13 -3.28 -2.42
N THR A 142 7.14 -2.55 -3.53
CA THR A 142 6.41 -1.28 -3.69
C THR A 142 4.90 -1.44 -3.47
N TYR A 143 4.33 -2.58 -3.88
CA TYR A 143 2.93 -2.92 -3.62
C TYR A 143 2.71 -3.10 -2.11
N HIS A 144 3.34 -4.10 -1.47
CA HIS A 144 3.17 -4.39 -0.04
C HIS A 144 3.44 -3.20 0.90
N LEU A 145 4.37 -2.31 0.53
CA LEU A 145 4.70 -1.11 1.30
C LEU A 145 3.83 0.12 0.94
N SER A 146 2.71 -0.05 0.22
CA SER A 146 1.81 1.04 -0.21
C SER A 146 0.36 0.85 0.24
N PRO A 147 -0.42 1.93 0.48
CA PRO A 147 -1.86 1.82 0.66
C PRO A 147 -2.57 1.33 -0.62
N HIS A 148 -3.34 0.25 -0.49
CA HIS A 148 -4.21 -0.30 -1.55
C HIS A 148 -5.69 0.11 -1.42
N SER A 149 -5.99 1.01 -0.49
CA SER A 149 -7.36 1.30 -0.05
C SER A 149 -8.33 1.60 -1.19
N GLN A 150 -9.59 1.24 -0.97
CA GLN A 150 -10.62 1.36 -2.02
C GLN A 150 -10.79 2.82 -2.48
N TRP A 151 -10.45 3.77 -1.61
CA TRP A 151 -10.38 5.20 -1.85
C TRP A 151 -9.42 5.62 -2.98
N ARG A 152 -8.35 4.85 -3.25
CA ARG A 152 -7.48 5.09 -4.42
C ARG A 152 -8.21 4.76 -5.72
N ARG A 153 -9.03 3.70 -5.73
CA ARG A 153 -9.88 3.30 -6.88
C ARG A 153 -11.07 4.23 -7.09
N GLN A 154 -11.66 4.76 -6.02
CA GLN A 154 -12.76 5.74 -6.08
C GLN A 154 -12.28 7.19 -6.36
N GLY A 155 -10.97 7.43 -6.48
CA GLY A 155 -10.41 8.76 -6.71
C GLY A 155 -10.53 9.72 -5.51
N LEU A 156 -11.02 9.25 -4.36
CA LEU A 156 -11.26 10.09 -3.19
C LEU A 156 -9.95 10.64 -2.61
N LEU A 157 -8.85 9.89 -2.73
CA LEU A 157 -7.50 10.34 -2.34
C LEU A 157 -6.93 11.49 -3.20
N LYS A 158 -7.65 11.98 -4.22
CA LYS A 158 -7.36 13.27 -4.88
C LYS A 158 -7.92 14.48 -4.12
N ARG A 159 -8.77 14.26 -3.10
CA ARG A 159 -9.33 15.32 -2.23
C ARG A 159 -8.41 15.56 -1.03
N LYS A 160 -8.57 16.70 -0.36
CA LYS A 160 -7.87 17.00 0.91
C LYS A 160 -8.21 15.91 1.96
N PRO A 161 -7.24 15.34 2.70
CA PRO A 161 -7.49 14.24 3.65
C PRO A 161 -8.64 14.47 4.62
N GLN A 162 -8.77 15.69 5.16
CA GLN A 162 -9.85 16.13 6.05
C GLN A 162 -11.26 15.98 5.42
N ALA A 163 -11.39 16.14 4.10
CA ALA A 163 -12.66 15.94 3.40
C ALA A 163 -12.98 14.45 3.21
N CYS A 164 -11.96 13.61 3.01
CA CYS A 164 -12.11 12.15 2.97
C CYS A 164 -12.55 11.62 4.35
N LEU A 165 -11.82 11.99 5.41
CA LEU A 165 -12.15 11.63 6.79
C LEU A 165 -13.58 12.06 7.16
N LYS A 166 -13.96 13.32 6.86
CA LYS A 166 -15.32 13.80 7.12
C LYS A 166 -16.37 12.99 6.35
N ALA A 167 -16.10 12.58 5.12
CA ALA A 167 -17.03 11.77 4.34
C ALA A 167 -17.19 10.36 4.96
N VAL A 168 -16.09 9.69 5.30
CA VAL A 168 -16.10 8.36 5.92
C VAL A 168 -16.82 8.39 7.28
N LEU A 169 -16.49 9.35 8.16
CA LEU A 169 -17.09 9.46 9.49
C LEU A 169 -18.50 10.09 9.51
N SER A 170 -19.10 10.42 8.36
CA SER A 170 -20.41 11.07 8.27
C SER A 170 -21.60 10.13 8.43
N ALA A 171 -21.39 8.83 8.26
CA ALA A 171 -22.41 7.79 8.33
C ALA A 171 -21.92 6.60 9.17
N PRO A 172 -22.81 5.81 9.80
CA PRO A 172 -22.42 4.58 10.48
C PRO A 172 -21.78 3.57 9.51
N PRO A 173 -20.86 2.70 9.97
CA PRO A 173 -20.29 1.63 9.15
C PRO A 173 -21.35 0.57 8.84
N SER A 174 -21.95 0.65 7.65
CA SER A 174 -23.12 -0.18 7.26
C SER A 174 -22.84 -1.69 7.20
N THR A 175 -21.59 -2.09 7.02
CA THR A 175 -21.12 -3.49 7.03
C THR A 175 -20.26 -3.81 8.25
N GLY A 176 -20.23 -2.93 9.25
CA GLY A 176 -19.32 -3.00 10.40
C GLY A 176 -17.83 -2.81 10.10
N ALA A 177 -17.45 -2.64 8.84
CA ALA A 177 -16.09 -2.31 8.43
C ALA A 177 -15.92 -0.79 8.28
N LEU A 178 -14.84 -0.25 8.86
CA LEU A 178 -14.45 1.15 8.76
C LEU A 178 -13.04 1.27 8.15
N ASP A 179 -12.96 1.57 6.85
CA ASP A 179 -11.68 1.74 6.13
C ASP A 179 -11.28 3.22 6.05
N LEU A 180 -10.20 3.58 6.75
CA LEU A 180 -9.56 4.89 6.70
C LEU A 180 -8.16 4.84 6.02
N SER A 181 -7.80 3.70 5.44
CA SER A 181 -6.42 3.43 5.03
C SER A 181 -5.92 4.38 3.94
N GLY A 182 -4.70 4.86 4.10
CA GLY A 182 -4.08 5.86 3.23
C GLY A 182 -4.65 7.27 3.35
N ILE A 183 -5.48 7.57 4.37
CA ILE A 183 -5.87 8.93 4.74
C ILE A 183 -4.95 9.38 5.89
N PRO A 184 -4.06 10.37 5.71
CA PRO A 184 -3.25 10.91 6.81
C PRO A 184 -4.12 11.48 7.93
N LEU A 185 -3.98 10.94 9.15
CA LEU A 185 -4.69 11.35 10.35
C LEU A 185 -3.78 12.15 11.27
N THR A 186 -4.31 13.22 11.87
CA THR A 186 -3.59 14.02 12.88
C THR A 186 -4.08 13.69 14.28
N ALA A 187 -3.36 14.12 15.32
CA ALA A 187 -3.81 13.99 16.71
C ALA A 187 -5.23 14.55 16.95
N ARG A 188 -5.60 15.65 16.27
CA ARG A 188 -6.96 16.24 16.33
C ARG A 188 -8.03 15.38 15.65
N ASP A 189 -7.64 14.48 14.76
CA ASP A 189 -8.55 13.55 14.11
C ASP A 189 -8.81 12.32 14.99
N MET A 190 -7.92 12.00 15.94
CA MET A 190 -8.12 10.92 16.91
C MET A 190 -9.36 11.17 17.79
N GLU A 191 -9.54 12.38 18.32
CA GLU A 191 -10.74 12.74 19.11
C GLU A 191 -12.04 12.49 18.33
N ARG A 192 -12.05 12.83 17.04
CA ARG A 192 -13.20 12.62 16.15
C ARG A 192 -13.44 11.15 15.87
N LEU A 193 -12.36 10.38 15.67
CA LEU A 193 -12.41 8.94 15.47
C LEU A 193 -12.92 8.23 16.73
N CYS A 194 -12.39 8.56 17.90
CA CYS A 194 -12.86 8.04 19.19
C CYS A 194 -14.36 8.30 19.38
N ALA A 195 -14.82 9.55 19.18
CA ALA A 195 -16.23 9.90 19.31
C ALA A 195 -17.14 9.20 18.28
N HIS A 196 -16.64 8.90 17.08
CA HIS A 196 -17.36 8.11 16.07
C HIS A 196 -17.42 6.62 16.46
N LEU A 197 -16.28 6.02 16.84
CA LEU A 197 -16.19 4.63 17.28
C LEU A 197 -17.06 4.36 18.51
N GLN A 198 -17.04 5.24 19.51
CA GLN A 198 -17.90 5.14 20.70
C GLN A 198 -19.39 5.19 20.35
N ARG A 199 -19.80 6.09 19.44
CA ARG A 199 -21.19 6.18 18.97
C ARG A 199 -21.66 4.91 18.24
N HIS A 200 -20.74 4.21 17.58
CA HIS A 200 -21.01 3.06 16.73
C HIS A 200 -20.42 1.75 17.29
N ALA A 201 -20.12 1.69 18.58
CA ALA A 201 -19.35 0.61 19.20
C ALA A 201 -19.98 -0.78 19.01
N SER A 202 -21.32 -0.87 19.04
CA SER A 202 -22.07 -2.10 18.79
C SER A 202 -22.14 -2.54 17.32
N THR A 203 -21.46 -1.84 16.41
CA THR A 203 -21.49 -2.13 14.97
C THR A 203 -20.11 -2.28 14.33
N VAL A 204 -19.04 -1.74 14.95
CA VAL A 204 -17.67 -1.85 14.41
C VAL A 204 -17.12 -3.25 14.66
N ILE A 205 -16.86 -3.97 13.57
CA ILE A 205 -16.28 -5.32 13.53
C ILE A 205 -14.85 -5.28 12.97
N SER A 206 -14.62 -4.44 11.96
CA SER A 206 -13.32 -4.30 11.29
C SER A 206 -12.92 -2.83 11.22
N LEU A 207 -11.66 -2.54 11.55
CA LEU A 207 -11.10 -1.19 11.50
C LEU A 207 -9.75 -1.20 10.78
N GLU A 208 -9.69 -0.54 9.62
CA GLU A 208 -8.49 -0.43 8.80
C GLU A 208 -7.89 0.98 8.94
N LEU A 209 -6.77 1.09 9.65
CA LEU A 209 -5.98 2.31 9.86
C LEU A 209 -4.62 2.24 9.15
N GLY A 210 -4.50 1.38 8.13
CA GLY A 210 -3.26 1.16 7.42
C GLY A 210 -2.75 2.42 6.70
N PHE A 211 -1.45 2.73 6.81
CA PHE A 211 -0.82 3.87 6.12
C PHE A 211 -1.48 5.23 6.40
N THR A 212 -1.99 5.44 7.62
CA THR A 212 -2.64 6.69 8.07
C THR A 212 -1.68 7.69 8.70
N GLU A 213 -0.38 7.41 8.69
CA GLU A 213 0.68 8.14 9.41
C GLU A 213 0.54 8.14 10.95
N LEU A 214 -0.21 7.19 11.50
CA LEU A 214 -0.46 7.08 12.94
C LEU A 214 0.86 6.97 13.73
N THR A 215 1.05 7.84 14.72
CA THR A 215 2.20 7.82 15.63
C THR A 215 1.85 7.09 16.92
N ASP A 216 2.86 6.75 17.72
CA ASP A 216 2.67 6.09 19.01
C ASP A 216 1.73 6.87 19.94
N GLU A 217 1.87 8.20 20.03
CA GLU A 217 1.02 9.05 20.88
C GLU A 217 -0.43 9.06 20.39
N ALA A 218 -0.63 9.16 19.07
CA ALA A 218 -1.96 9.15 18.47
C ALA A 218 -2.65 7.78 18.64
N PHE A 219 -1.90 6.68 18.53
CA PHE A 219 -2.38 5.34 18.81
C PHE A 219 -2.74 5.15 20.29
N LEU A 220 -1.91 5.61 21.22
CA LEU A 220 -2.16 5.49 22.66
C LEU A 220 -3.39 6.31 23.12
N LEU A 221 -3.70 7.44 22.48
CA LEU A 221 -4.95 8.18 22.67
C LEU A 221 -6.19 7.39 22.19
N LEU A 222 -6.02 6.58 21.14
CA LEU A 222 -7.08 5.79 20.52
C LEU A 222 -7.30 4.43 21.23
N LEU A 223 -6.23 3.85 21.79
CA LEU A 223 -6.18 2.51 22.39
C LEU A 223 -7.31 2.23 23.41
N PRO A 224 -7.64 3.12 24.37
CA PRO A 224 -8.75 2.86 25.31
C PRO A 224 -10.11 2.74 24.62
N THR A 225 -10.33 3.47 23.52
CA THR A 225 -11.56 3.36 22.75
C THR A 225 -11.61 2.04 21.98
N LEU A 226 -10.49 1.62 21.38
CA LEU A 226 -10.41 0.34 20.67
C LEU A 226 -10.61 -0.86 21.60
N ALA A 227 -9.97 -0.83 22.77
CA ALA A 227 -10.08 -1.87 23.79
C ALA A 227 -11.54 -2.06 24.28
N GLY A 228 -12.33 -0.97 24.31
CA GLY A 228 -13.74 -0.99 24.68
C GLY A 228 -14.72 -1.37 23.57
N LEU A 229 -14.28 -1.69 22.35
CA LEU A 229 -15.18 -2.08 21.26
C LEU A 229 -15.65 -3.54 21.43
N PRO A 230 -16.95 -3.80 21.64
CA PRO A 230 -17.46 -5.12 22.00
C PRO A 230 -17.43 -6.14 20.87
N HIS A 231 -17.35 -5.71 19.61
CA HIS A 231 -17.41 -6.57 18.42
C HIS A 231 -16.22 -6.42 17.48
N LEU A 232 -15.20 -5.64 17.84
CA LEU A 232 -14.00 -5.50 17.02
C LEU A 232 -13.29 -6.86 16.93
N GLU A 233 -13.24 -7.44 15.73
CA GLU A 233 -12.56 -8.70 15.41
C GLU A 233 -11.21 -8.44 14.74
N THR A 234 -11.13 -7.48 13.82
CA THR A 234 -9.93 -7.20 13.00
C THR A 234 -9.49 -5.74 13.09
N LEU A 235 -8.19 -5.52 13.33
CA LEU A 235 -7.57 -4.20 13.45
C LEU A 235 -6.29 -4.11 12.62
N ALA A 236 -6.31 -3.38 11.50
CA ALA A 236 -5.10 -3.12 10.72
C ALA A 236 -4.44 -1.79 11.12
N LEU A 237 -3.17 -1.87 11.55
CA LEU A 237 -2.32 -0.75 11.93
C LEU A 237 -1.04 -0.68 11.08
N ASN A 238 -0.99 -1.42 9.98
CA ASN A 238 0.19 -1.57 9.13
C ASN A 238 0.64 -0.26 8.44
N GLY A 239 1.92 -0.18 8.07
CA GLY A 239 2.45 0.93 7.27
C GLY A 239 2.49 2.31 7.97
N ASN A 240 2.32 2.35 9.29
CA ASN A 240 2.26 3.56 10.10
C ASN A 240 3.62 3.94 10.72
N ARG A 241 3.61 4.97 11.57
CA ARG A 241 4.80 5.49 12.28
C ARG A 241 4.95 4.86 13.67
N LEU A 242 4.41 3.64 13.87
CA LEU A 242 4.44 2.98 15.17
C LEU A 242 5.82 2.37 15.46
N THR A 243 6.20 2.36 16.74
CA THR A 243 7.44 1.75 17.23
C THR A 243 7.16 0.65 18.26
N ARG A 244 8.21 -0.04 18.73
CA ARG A 244 8.06 -1.05 19.78
C ARG A 244 7.52 -0.51 21.11
N ALA A 245 7.51 0.81 21.32
CA ALA A 245 6.93 1.42 22.51
C ALA A 245 5.45 1.05 22.73
N ILE A 246 4.64 1.01 21.67
CA ILE A 246 3.20 0.68 21.79
C ILE A 246 2.95 -0.80 22.07
N LEU A 247 3.92 -1.69 21.78
CA LEU A 247 3.74 -3.14 21.96
C LEU A 247 3.56 -3.50 23.43
N LYS A 248 4.18 -2.76 24.36
CA LYS A 248 3.98 -2.96 25.80
C LYS A 248 2.52 -2.65 26.16
N GLU A 249 2.05 -1.44 25.89
CA GLU A 249 0.71 -1.00 26.27
C GLU A 249 -0.40 -1.81 25.59
N LEU A 250 -0.23 -2.15 24.31
CA LEU A 250 -1.17 -3.03 23.61
C LEU A 250 -1.15 -4.46 24.16
N THR A 251 0.02 -4.99 24.55
CA THR A 251 0.12 -6.29 25.24
C THR A 251 -0.55 -6.25 26.61
N ASP A 252 -0.42 -5.16 27.36
CA ASP A 252 -1.02 -4.99 28.67
C ASP A 252 -2.55 -4.89 28.56
N ALA A 253 -3.08 -4.16 27.57
CA ALA A 253 -4.51 -4.15 27.23
C ALA A 253 -5.01 -5.57 26.86
N LEU A 254 -4.27 -6.33 26.05
CA LEU A 254 -4.63 -7.71 25.68
C LEU A 254 -4.56 -8.72 26.84
N LYS A 255 -3.99 -8.37 28.01
CA LYS A 255 -4.05 -9.23 29.20
C LYS A 255 -5.41 -9.14 29.88
N ASP A 256 -5.97 -7.93 30.01
CA ASP A 256 -7.26 -7.69 30.66
C ASP A 256 -8.42 -8.38 29.91
N PRO A 257 -9.17 -9.30 30.54
CA PRO A 257 -10.33 -9.97 29.91
C PRO A 257 -11.47 -9.03 29.51
N GLY A 258 -11.58 -7.84 30.13
CA GLY A 258 -12.57 -6.83 29.75
C GLY A 258 -12.20 -6.04 28.49
N SER A 259 -10.92 -6.06 28.12
CA SER A 259 -10.36 -5.33 26.98
C SER A 259 -10.23 -6.23 25.75
N PHE A 260 -10.62 -5.71 24.59
CA PHE A 260 -10.62 -6.40 23.29
C PHE A 260 -11.36 -7.76 23.34
N PRO A 261 -12.65 -7.80 23.71
CA PRO A 261 -13.38 -9.04 23.98
C PRO A 261 -13.56 -9.94 22.76
N SER A 262 -13.54 -9.39 21.54
CA SER A 262 -13.75 -10.13 20.29
C SER A 262 -12.55 -10.12 19.33
N VAL A 263 -11.44 -9.45 19.67
CA VAL A 263 -10.33 -9.30 18.70
C VAL A 263 -9.68 -10.64 18.42
N THR A 264 -9.63 -10.97 17.13
CA THR A 264 -8.94 -12.16 16.62
C THR A 264 -7.65 -11.81 15.89
N TRP A 265 -7.55 -10.62 15.30
CA TRP A 265 -6.43 -10.23 14.45
C TRP A 265 -6.01 -8.77 14.65
N ILE A 266 -4.69 -8.55 14.75
CA ILE A 266 -4.08 -7.21 14.74
C ILE A 266 -2.87 -7.24 13.81
N ASP A 267 -2.91 -6.45 12.73
CA ASP A 267 -1.78 -6.29 11.81
C ASP A 267 -0.94 -5.07 12.19
N LEU A 268 0.33 -5.31 12.49
CA LEU A 268 1.33 -4.31 12.85
C LEU A 268 2.45 -4.24 11.79
N GLY A 269 2.30 -4.90 10.65
CA GLY A 269 3.30 -5.06 9.61
C GLY A 269 3.76 -3.73 9.03
N ASN A 270 5.00 -3.67 8.56
CA ASN A 270 5.53 -2.49 7.88
C ASN A 270 5.43 -1.18 8.70
N ASN A 271 5.42 -1.24 10.03
CA ASN A 271 5.62 -0.07 10.89
C ASN A 271 7.12 0.32 10.92
N VAL A 272 7.49 1.37 11.66
CA VAL A 272 8.85 1.95 11.60
C VAL A 272 9.88 1.10 12.35
N ASP A 273 9.50 0.52 13.49
CA ASP A 273 10.42 -0.25 14.35
C ASP A 273 9.82 -1.61 14.79
N ILE A 274 8.67 -2.00 14.22
CA ILE A 274 7.98 -3.26 14.56
C ILE A 274 8.20 -4.31 13.47
N PHE A 275 9.24 -5.12 13.63
CA PHE A 275 9.57 -6.22 12.71
C PHE A 275 9.19 -7.62 13.24
N SER A 276 9.14 -7.80 14.56
CA SER A 276 8.71 -9.05 15.22
C SER A 276 7.80 -8.76 16.42
N LEU A 277 6.97 -9.74 16.79
CA LEU A 277 6.00 -9.63 17.88
C LEU A 277 6.51 -10.32 19.17
N PRO A 278 6.45 -9.66 20.35
CA PRO A 278 6.81 -10.27 21.62
C PRO A 278 5.96 -11.50 21.95
N GLN A 279 6.57 -12.55 22.51
CA GLN A 279 5.83 -13.75 22.91
C GLN A 279 4.62 -13.47 23.85
N PRO A 280 4.69 -12.54 24.81
CA PRO A 280 3.52 -12.20 25.64
C PRO A 280 2.35 -11.57 24.87
N PHE A 281 2.61 -10.78 23.82
CA PHE A 281 1.57 -10.24 22.93
C PHE A 281 0.80 -11.39 22.27
N LEU A 282 1.54 -12.31 21.65
CA LEU A 282 1.02 -13.43 20.87
C LEU A 282 0.23 -14.42 21.73
N VAL A 283 0.73 -14.72 22.93
CA VAL A 283 0.02 -15.57 23.90
C VAL A 283 -1.27 -14.89 24.39
N SER A 284 -1.27 -13.58 24.56
CA SER A 284 -2.45 -12.83 25.00
C SER A 284 -3.51 -12.77 23.88
N LEU A 285 -3.09 -12.48 22.65
CA LEU A 285 -3.96 -12.53 21.47
C LEU A 285 -4.54 -13.94 21.27
N ARG A 286 -3.72 -15.00 21.24
CA ARG A 286 -4.21 -16.39 21.07
C ARG A 286 -5.24 -16.81 22.14
N LYS A 287 -5.16 -16.28 23.36
CA LYS A 287 -6.17 -16.52 24.41
C LYS A 287 -7.53 -15.87 24.10
N ARG A 288 -7.58 -14.83 23.28
CA ARG A 288 -8.81 -14.23 22.73
C ARG A 288 -9.36 -15.03 21.53
N CYS A 289 -8.49 -15.73 20.79
CA CYS A 289 -8.82 -16.50 19.57
C CYS A 289 -8.70 -18.05 19.72
N PRO A 290 -9.33 -18.73 20.70
CA PRO A 290 -9.12 -20.17 20.91
C PRO A 290 -9.58 -21.09 19.76
N LYS A 291 -10.22 -20.54 18.71
CA LYS A 291 -10.69 -21.29 17.52
C LYS A 291 -9.68 -21.35 16.37
N GLN A 292 -8.59 -20.58 16.40
CA GLN A 292 -7.53 -20.59 15.37
C GLN A 292 -6.22 -21.09 15.98
N GLY A 293 -5.72 -22.23 15.49
CA GLY A 293 -4.53 -22.89 16.05
C GLY A 293 -3.20 -22.16 15.80
N ASN A 294 -3.17 -21.29 14.78
CA ASN A 294 -2.00 -20.50 14.39
C ASN A 294 -2.13 -19.05 14.84
N LEU A 295 -0.99 -18.38 15.05
CA LEU A 295 -0.97 -16.94 15.30
C LEU A 295 -1.22 -16.22 13.98
N PRO A 296 -2.22 -15.33 13.89
CA PRO A 296 -2.62 -14.76 12.62
C PRO A 296 -1.75 -13.52 12.35
N THR A 297 -0.54 -13.74 11.84
CA THR A 297 0.29 -12.66 11.27
C THR A 297 -0.23 -12.23 9.90
N ILE A 298 -1.06 -13.06 9.26
CA ILE A 298 -1.78 -12.78 8.02
C ILE A 298 -3.21 -13.32 8.19
N LEU A 299 -4.21 -12.61 7.68
CA LEU A 299 -5.56 -13.14 7.46
C LEU A 299 -5.52 -14.17 6.31
N GLU A 300 -5.15 -15.40 6.63
CA GLU A 300 -5.34 -16.54 5.71
C GLU A 300 -6.85 -16.74 5.53
N PHE A 301 -7.35 -16.45 4.32
CA PHE A 301 -8.66 -16.93 3.89
C PHE A 301 -8.63 -18.46 3.96
N GLY A 302 -9.45 -19.03 4.85
CA GLY A 302 -9.26 -20.41 5.31
C GLY A 302 -9.37 -21.46 4.20
N GLU A 303 -8.24 -22.02 3.80
CA GLU A 303 -8.19 -23.29 3.07
C GLU A 303 -8.28 -24.44 4.09
N SER A 304 -9.48 -24.99 4.24
CA SER A 304 -9.74 -26.20 5.02
C SER A 304 -10.55 -27.20 4.22
N GLN A 305 -9.94 -27.74 3.17
CA GLN A 305 -9.82 -29.19 2.93
C GLN A 305 -9.00 -29.47 1.66
N ALA A 306 -8.25 -30.57 1.66
CA ALA A 306 -7.28 -30.89 0.62
C ALA A 306 -7.94 -31.24 -0.72
N SER A 307 -7.58 -30.49 -1.76
CA SER A 307 -7.60 -30.83 -3.19
C SER A 307 -6.78 -29.77 -3.93
N ASP A 308 -6.20 -30.09 -5.09
CA ASP A 308 -5.21 -29.24 -5.78
C ASP A 308 -5.63 -27.75 -5.96
N PRO A 309 -4.68 -26.80 -5.87
CA PRO A 309 -5.00 -25.37 -5.84
C PRO A 309 -5.61 -24.89 -7.18
N PRO A 310 -6.80 -24.25 -7.16
CA PRO A 310 -7.36 -23.65 -8.35
C PRO A 310 -6.55 -22.40 -8.72
N GLU A 311 -5.76 -22.50 -9.80
CA GLU A 311 -4.96 -21.40 -10.36
C GLU A 311 -5.80 -20.12 -10.50
N SER A 312 -5.46 -19.08 -9.73
CA SER A 312 -6.31 -17.88 -9.68
C SER A 312 -6.43 -17.23 -11.07
N PRO A 313 -7.64 -16.85 -11.51
CA PRO A 313 -7.89 -16.34 -12.86
C PRO A 313 -7.23 -14.99 -13.14
N VAL A 314 -6.70 -14.32 -12.09
CA VAL A 314 -5.87 -13.11 -12.24
C VAL A 314 -4.47 -13.47 -12.72
N TRP A 315 -3.86 -14.54 -12.19
CA TRP A 315 -2.54 -15.01 -12.61
C TRP A 315 -2.59 -15.56 -14.04
N LYS A 316 -3.60 -16.36 -14.39
CA LYS A 316 -3.81 -16.82 -15.78
C LYS A 316 -3.89 -15.67 -16.78
N LYS A 317 -4.71 -14.65 -16.50
CA LYS A 317 -4.80 -13.45 -17.37
C LYS A 317 -3.50 -12.67 -17.46
N MET A 318 -2.70 -12.65 -16.39
CA MET A 318 -1.41 -11.97 -16.38
C MET A 318 -0.36 -12.73 -17.20
N GLU A 319 -0.32 -14.06 -17.06
CA GLU A 319 0.55 -14.92 -17.87
C GLU A 319 0.14 -14.95 -19.34
N GLU A 320 -1.15 -15.04 -19.67
CA GLU A 320 -1.64 -14.94 -21.05
C GLU A 320 -1.22 -13.61 -21.68
N GLN A 321 -1.39 -12.48 -20.97
CA GLN A 321 -0.93 -11.19 -21.45
C GLN A 321 0.60 -11.06 -21.56
N GLU A 322 1.39 -11.78 -20.76
CA GLU A 322 2.85 -11.81 -20.92
C GLU A 322 3.26 -12.70 -22.12
N ARG A 323 2.65 -13.87 -22.31
CA ARG A 323 2.85 -14.76 -23.48
C ARG A 323 2.43 -14.08 -24.79
N GLU A 324 1.33 -13.33 -24.80
CA GLU A 324 0.89 -12.54 -25.96
C GLU A 324 1.88 -11.42 -26.30
N LYS A 325 2.46 -10.73 -25.30
CA LYS A 325 3.48 -9.69 -25.53
C LYS A 325 4.79 -10.29 -26.05
N GLU A 326 5.22 -11.41 -25.50
CA GLU A 326 6.46 -12.09 -25.93
C GLU A 326 6.35 -12.61 -27.37
N THR A 327 5.19 -13.18 -27.75
CA THR A 327 4.92 -13.60 -29.13
C THR A 327 4.77 -12.43 -30.10
N LEU A 328 4.22 -11.28 -29.67
CA LEU A 328 4.22 -10.05 -30.47
C LEU A 328 5.64 -9.51 -30.69
N SER A 329 6.51 -9.57 -29.68
CA SER A 329 7.91 -9.14 -29.80
C SER A 329 8.67 -10.01 -30.79
N LYS A 330 8.62 -11.34 -30.61
CA LYS A 330 9.26 -12.31 -31.52
C LYS A 330 8.76 -12.19 -32.96
N ARG A 331 7.49 -11.84 -33.19
CA ARG A 331 6.97 -11.53 -34.54
C ARG A 331 7.60 -10.25 -35.11
N ARG A 332 7.67 -9.16 -34.34
CA ARG A 332 8.31 -7.90 -34.79
C ARG A 332 9.78 -8.09 -35.14
N ASP A 333 10.54 -8.79 -34.30
CA ASP A 333 11.97 -9.05 -34.54
C ASP A 333 12.21 -9.89 -35.80
N ASN A 334 11.33 -10.86 -36.09
CA ASN A 334 11.38 -11.64 -37.32
C ASN A 334 10.97 -10.83 -38.56
N THR A 335 10.00 -9.92 -38.46
CA THR A 335 9.65 -9.01 -39.57
C THR A 335 10.82 -8.09 -39.91
N LEU A 336 11.45 -7.47 -38.90
CA LEU A 336 12.61 -6.58 -39.10
C LEU A 336 13.81 -7.31 -39.73
N LYS A 337 14.07 -8.57 -39.33
CA LYS A 337 15.09 -9.42 -39.99
C LYS A 337 14.74 -9.73 -41.45
N ALA A 338 13.47 -10.02 -41.74
CA ALA A 338 13.01 -10.33 -43.11
C ALA A 338 12.93 -9.11 -44.04
N GLU A 339 12.93 -7.89 -43.50
CA GLU A 339 13.07 -6.65 -44.26
C GLU A 339 14.55 -6.30 -44.49
N SER A 340 15.39 -6.45 -43.46
CA SER A 340 16.85 -6.29 -43.55
C SER A 340 17.48 -7.21 -44.62
N GLN A 341 17.04 -8.47 -44.72
CA GLN A 341 17.51 -9.40 -45.76
C GLN A 341 17.03 -9.08 -47.18
N ARG A 342 15.98 -8.26 -47.35
CA ARG A 342 15.49 -7.82 -48.67
C ARG A 342 16.13 -6.51 -49.14
N GLY A 343 16.82 -5.78 -48.26
CA GLY A 343 17.54 -4.54 -48.60
C GLY A 343 18.96 -4.72 -49.14
N CYS A 344 19.54 -5.92 -49.04
CA CYS A 344 20.92 -6.21 -49.49
C CYS A 344 21.00 -6.96 -50.84
N GLY A 345 19.92 -6.98 -51.62
CA GLY A 345 19.85 -7.59 -52.94
C GLY A 345 19.40 -6.61 -54.01
N SER A 346 20.26 -5.66 -54.39
CA SER A 346 20.10 -4.75 -55.53
C SER A 346 21.48 -4.34 -56.05
#